data_AF-A0ABC8L8S4-F1
#
_entry.id   AF-A0ABC8L8S4-F1
#
_cell.length_a   1.000
_cell.length_b   1.000
_cell.length_c   1.000
_cell.angle_alpha   90.00
_cell.angle_beta   90.00
_cell.angle_gamma   90.00
#
_symmetry.space_group_name_H-M   'P 1'
#
loop_
_entity.id
_entity.type
_entity.pdbx_description
1 polymer ?
#
loop_
_entity_poly.entity_id
_entity_poly.type
_entity_poly.pdbx_seq_one_letter_code
_entity_poly.pdbx_strand_id
1 'polypeptide(L)' 'MSDGKEPEVDPGKICPRREDIEGNCKDDGVNVCAKYMSTTYKSNYFNCTCDNLFMLDKIKRYCRCEELCSDVLPPR' A
#
# COMPACT_ATOMS: atom_id res chain seq x y z
N MET A 1 -29.11 -18.71 9.33
CA MET A 1 -28.46 -17.66 8.51
C MET A 1 -27.44 -17.03 9.44
N SER A 2 -26.15 -17.36 9.27
CA SER A 2 -25.11 -16.77 10.11
C SER A 2 -24.73 -15.43 9.50
N ASP A 3 -25.10 -14.37 10.21
CA ASP A 3 -24.76 -12.98 9.97
C ASP A 3 -23.30 -12.83 9.52
N GLY A 4 -23.14 -12.25 8.33
CA GLY A 4 -21.85 -11.85 7.77
C GLY A 4 -21.28 -10.73 8.61
N LYS A 5 -20.48 -11.09 9.61
CA LYS A 5 -19.68 -10.14 10.37
C LYS A 5 -18.48 -9.75 9.52
N GLU A 6 -18.59 -8.63 8.80
CA GLU A 6 -17.41 -7.96 8.24
C GLU A 6 -16.40 -7.77 9.38
N PRO A 7 -15.12 -8.14 9.20
CA PRO A 7 -14.11 -7.88 10.20
C PRO A 7 -14.01 -6.36 10.37
N GLU A 8 -14.41 -5.86 11.54
CA GLU A 8 -14.22 -4.47 11.94
C GLU A 8 -12.71 -4.19 11.95
N VAL A 9 -12.22 -3.57 10.87
CA VAL A 9 -10.84 -3.08 10.80
C VAL A 9 -10.78 -1.86 11.71
N ASP A 10 -10.20 -2.03 12.90
CA ASP A 10 -9.91 -0.92 13.81
C ASP A 10 -8.99 0.10 13.12
N PRO A 11 -9.47 1.33 12.83
CA PRO A 11 -8.67 2.35 12.16
C PRO A 11 -7.38 2.69 12.91
N GLY A 12 -7.35 2.49 14.23
CA GLY A 12 -6.18 2.69 15.08
C GLY A 12 -5.06 1.68 14.84
N LYS A 13 -5.35 0.59 14.10
CA LYS A 13 -4.38 -0.44 13.71
C LYS A 13 -4.03 -0.39 12.23
N ILE A 14 -4.34 0.70 11.53
CA ILE A 14 -3.97 0.86 10.12
C ILE A 14 -2.67 1.66 10.02
N CYS A 15 -1.66 1.04 9.40
CA CYS A 15 -0.35 1.63 9.18
C CYS A 15 -0.19 1.99 7.70
N PRO A 16 -0.02 3.27 7.35
CA PRO A 16 0.28 3.65 5.97
C PRO A 16 1.76 3.42 5.66
N ARG A 17 2.03 2.82 4.50
CA ARG A 17 3.36 2.72 3.91
C ARG A 17 3.42 3.45 2.58
N ARG A 18 4.57 4.07 2.29
CA ARG A 18 4.79 4.93 1.12
C ARG A 18 6.08 4.55 0.44
N GLU A 19 6.04 4.41 -0.88
CA GLU A 19 7.22 4.09 -1.70
C GLU A 19 7.20 4.85 -3.01
N ASP A 20 8.39 5.26 -3.45
CA ASP A 20 8.63 5.85 -4.76
C ASP A 20 9.28 4.81 -5.66
N ILE A 21 8.56 4.32 -6.67
CA ILE A 21 9.08 3.34 -7.64
C ILE A 21 9.15 3.93 -9.04
N GLU A 22 10.02 3.38 -9.89
CA GLU A 22 10.12 3.82 -11.28
C GLU A 22 8.85 3.47 -12.09
N GLY A 23 8.48 4.36 -13.01
CA GLY A 23 7.30 4.22 -13.86
C GLY A 23 6.19 5.20 -13.49
N ASN A 24 4.97 4.93 -13.99
CA ASN A 24 3.80 5.78 -13.82
C ASN A 24 2.56 4.97 -13.42
N CYS A 25 1.52 5.64 -12.94
CA CYS A 25 0.23 5.08 -12.53
C CYS A 25 -0.74 4.88 -13.72
N LYS A 26 -0.30 4.30 -14.84
CA LYS A 26 -1.21 3.83 -15.91
C LYS A 26 -2.20 2.76 -15.38
N ASP A 27 -3.12 2.26 -16.21
CA ASP A 27 -4.33 1.48 -15.90
C ASP A 27 -4.25 0.35 -14.83
N ASP A 28 -3.04 -0.06 -14.40
CA ASP A 28 -2.82 -1.06 -13.35
C ASP A 28 -1.93 -0.58 -12.18
N GLY A 29 -1.69 0.73 -12.06
CA GLY A 29 -0.71 1.31 -11.13
C GLY A 29 -0.96 0.94 -9.67
N VAL A 30 -2.23 0.90 -9.24
CA VAL A 30 -2.65 0.51 -7.89
C VAL A 30 -2.27 -0.95 -7.59
N ASN A 31 -2.55 -1.87 -8.50
CA ASN A 31 -2.22 -3.28 -8.32
C ASN A 31 -0.71 -3.51 -8.34
N VAL A 32 0.03 -2.76 -9.16
CA VAL A 32 1.49 -2.83 -9.14
C VAL A 32 2.05 -2.30 -7.82
N CYS A 33 1.48 -1.23 -7.26
CA CYS A 33 1.83 -0.75 -5.92
C CYS A 33 1.57 -1.81 -4.85
N ALA A 34 0.36 -2.40 -4.83
CA ALA A 34 0.02 -3.45 -3.88
C ALA A 34 0.96 -4.66 -4.00
N LYS A 35 1.18 -5.15 -5.23
CA LYS A 35 2.08 -6.28 -5.50
C LYS A 35 3.52 -5.99 -5.09
N TYR A 36 4.02 -4.79 -5.40
CA TYR A 36 5.37 -4.38 -4.99
C TYR A 36 5.50 -4.38 -3.48
N MET A 37 4.60 -3.71 -2.76
CA MET A 37 4.64 -3.63 -1.30
C MET A 37 4.55 -5.01 -0.65
N SER A 38 3.61 -5.85 -1.09
CA SER A 38 3.44 -7.19 -0.54
C SER A 38 4.65 -8.10 -0.83
N THR A 39 5.30 -7.95 -1.98
CA THR A 39 6.50 -8.72 -2.33
C THR A 39 7.72 -8.25 -1.54
N THR A 40 7.93 -6.93 -1.44
CA THR A 40 9.09 -6.32 -0.80
C THR A 40 9.05 -6.48 0.72
N TYR A 41 7.89 -6.23 1.32
CA TYR A 41 7.73 -6.19 2.78
C TYR A 41 7.06 -7.44 3.36
N LYS A 42 6.67 -8.40 2.52
CA LYS A 42 6.06 -9.68 2.94
C LYS A 42 4.87 -9.50 3.88
N SER A 43 4.09 -8.44 3.67
CA SER A 43 2.91 -8.10 4.45
C SER A 43 1.69 -7.94 3.53
N ASN A 44 0.50 -7.92 4.12
CA ASN A 44 -0.76 -7.76 3.39
C ASN A 44 -1.14 -6.29 3.32
N TYR A 45 -0.88 -5.68 2.17
CA TYR A 45 -1.25 -4.30 1.88
C TYR A 45 -2.62 -4.23 1.18
N PHE A 46 -3.45 -3.28 1.62
CA PHE A 46 -4.77 -2.94 1.09
C PHE A 46 -4.91 -1.41 0.95
N ASN A 47 -6.05 -0.94 0.42
CA ASN A 47 -6.32 0.49 0.16
C ASN A 47 -5.16 1.23 -0.53
N CYS A 48 -4.51 0.58 -1.48
CA CYS A 48 -3.41 1.19 -2.20
C CYS A 48 -3.90 2.31 -3.13
N THR A 49 -3.20 3.43 -3.11
CA THR A 49 -3.30 4.49 -4.11
C THR A 49 -2.00 4.58 -4.91
N CYS A 50 -2.13 5.11 -6.11
CA CYS A 50 -1.03 5.33 -7.02
C CYS A 50 -1.14 6.75 -7.55
N ASP A 51 -0.15 7.59 -7.25
CA ASP A 51 -0.04 8.94 -7.77
C ASP A 51 1.21 9.09 -8.65
N ASN A 52 1.12 9.91 -9.70
CA ASN A 52 2.29 10.26 -10.51
C ASN A 52 2.99 11.47 -9.88
N LEU A 53 4.24 11.28 -9.45
CA LEU A 53 5.11 12.39 -9.09
C LEU A 53 5.85 12.85 -10.36
N PHE A 54 5.52 14.06 -10.80
CA PHE A 54 6.19 14.73 -11.90
C PHE A 54 7.43 15.42 -11.37
N MET A 55 8.60 14.81 -11.59
CA MET A 55 9.87 15.50 -11.42
C MET A 55 10.30 16.11 -12.76
N LEU A 56 11.18 17.10 -12.73
CA LEU A 56 11.59 17.91 -13.89
C LEU A 56 11.80 17.11 -15.19
N ASP A 57 12.43 15.93 -15.12
CA ASP A 57 12.76 15.11 -16.30
C ASP A 57 12.16 13.69 -16.29
N LYS A 58 11.46 13.30 -15.21
CA LYS A 58 11.00 11.91 -15.01
C LYS A 58 9.68 11.86 -14.27
N ILE A 59 8.83 10.91 -14.68
CA ILE A 59 7.65 10.53 -13.92
C ILE A 59 8.06 9.39 -12.99
N LYS A 60 7.81 9.58 -11.69
CA LYS A 60 7.88 8.52 -10.69
C LYS A 60 6.48 8.09 -10.27
N ARG A 61 6.36 6.83 -9.88
CA ARG A 61 5.16 6.27 -9.32
C ARG A 61 5.24 6.35 -7.80
N TYR A 62 4.36 7.12 -7.20
CA TYR A 62 4.19 7.17 -5.76
C TYR A 62 3.09 6.19 -5.35
N CYS A 63 3.49 5.20 -4.55
CA CYS A 63 2.61 4.18 -4.02
C CYS A 63 2.33 4.48 -2.55
N ARG A 64 1.06 4.59 -2.18
CA ARG A 64 0.65 4.66 -0.77
C ARG A 64 -0.29 3.50 -0.50
N CYS A 65 0.07 2.61 0.41
CA CYS A 65 -0.77 1.49 0.79
C CYS A 65 -0.97 1.48 2.30
N GLU A 66 -2.04 0.82 2.73
CA GLU A 66 -2.33 0.58 4.13
C GLU A 66 -2.08 -0.87 4.46
N GLU A 67 -1.57 -1.16 5.65
CA GLU A 67 -1.50 -2.50 6.20
C GLU A 67 -2.09 -2.50 7.60
N LEU A 68 -2.47 -3.67 8.10
CA LEU A 68 -2.71 -3.81 9.52
C LEU A 68 -1.35 -3.69 10.21
N CYS A 69 -1.20 -2.69 11.06
CA CYS A 69 -0.07 -2.55 11.96
C CYS A 69 0.12 -3.90 12.66
N SER A 70 1.19 -4.61 12.31
CA SER A 70 1.66 -5.68 13.17
C SER A 70 2.24 -5.00 14.41
N ASP A 71 1.88 -5.46 15.61
CA ASP A 71 2.53 -5.03 16.87
C ASP A 71 4.05 -5.31 16.87
N VAL A 72 4.55 -5.98 15.83
CA VAL A 72 5.95 -6.20 15.51
C VAL A 72 6.60 -4.87 15.12
N LEU A 73 7.15 -4.19 16.12
CA LEU A 73 8.13 -3.14 15.95
C LEU A 73 9.17 -3.57 14.89
N PRO A 74 9.57 -2.69 13.94
CA PRO A 74 10.65 -3.03 13.02
C PRO A 74 11.91 -3.39 13.84
N PRO A 75 12.64 -4.45 13.46
CA PRO A 75 13.89 -4.76 14.13
C PRO A 75 14.83 -3.55 14.01
N ARG A 76 15.38 -3.13 15.15
CA ARG A 76 16.39 -2.06 15.26
C ARG A 76 17.68 -2.43 14.56
#